data_AF-A0A9D4TW43-F1
#
_entry.id   AF-A0A9D4TW43-F1
#
_cell.length_a   1.000
_cell.length_b   1.000
_cell.length_c   1.000
_cell.angle_alpha   90.00
_cell.angle_beta   90.00
_cell.angle_gamma   90.00
#
_symmetry.space_group_name_H-M   'P 1'
#
loop_
_entity.id
_entity.type
_entity.pdbx_description
1 polymer ?
#
loop_
_entity_poly.entity_id
_entity_poly.type
_entity_poly.pdbx_seq_one_letter_code
_entity_poly.pdbx_strand_id
1 'polypeptide(L)'
;MAAILAIRPALAEADASVLTAATVGPGKQFATISAALANTASGSRIEVYGGRYVERLIITQPVLIAAAPGEVVEVSWHTDKPYQPAIECSGVQGAGAVLVRGLRVRHSSKSVANNYAVRLESCAAVLEDCDISSSSGDGVGIEGGCPQLVNCSMHHNDRHGVAIFGDLLGEGCTAALHQCTLSDNRLSGLLVRDGATPAVTNCAMSGNGEWGMQLQDAGGTYTGNEIAANSKGSVAYALLFDDVDTAQLVMQNTLDRRVMPMGKM
;
A
#
# COMPACT_ATOMS: atom_id res chain seq x y z
N MET A 1 15.70 10.00 -13.03
CA MET A 1 14.62 10.93 -12.62
C MET A 1 13.48 10.95 -13.65
N ALA A 2 12.93 9.79 -14.04
CA ALA A 2 12.07 9.70 -15.24
C ALA A 2 10.77 8.89 -15.12
N ALA A 3 10.48 8.19 -14.01
CA ALA A 3 9.26 7.36 -13.93
C ALA A 3 8.08 8.01 -13.16
N ILE A 4 8.37 8.88 -12.17
CA ILE A 4 7.32 9.39 -11.25
C ILE A 4 6.49 10.53 -11.87
N LEU A 5 7.05 11.28 -12.84
CA LEU A 5 6.36 12.42 -13.46
C LEU A 5 5.18 12.01 -14.39
N ALA A 6 5.01 10.71 -14.68
CA ALA A 6 3.93 10.21 -15.53
C ALA A 6 2.61 9.94 -14.77
N ILE A 7 2.58 10.09 -13.44
CA ILE A 7 1.45 9.61 -12.60
C ILE A 7 0.23 10.56 -12.63
N ARG A 8 0.44 11.88 -12.77
CA ARG A 8 -0.68 12.84 -12.87
C ARG A 8 -1.53 12.75 -14.16
N PRO A 9 -0.96 12.58 -15.38
CA PRO A 9 -1.79 12.54 -16.58
C PRO A 9 -2.67 11.29 -16.68
N ALA A 10 -2.22 10.11 -16.22
CA ALA A 10 -3.00 8.87 -16.34
C ALA A 10 -4.24 8.82 -15.42
N LEU A 11 -4.13 9.34 -14.19
CA LEU A 11 -5.26 9.40 -13.24
C LEU A 11 -6.30 10.46 -13.64
N ALA A 12 -5.86 11.55 -14.28
CA ALA A 12 -6.76 12.60 -14.79
C ALA A 12 -7.54 12.15 -16.05
N GLU A 13 -6.93 11.33 -16.91
CA GLU A 13 -7.61 10.80 -18.11
C GLU A 13 -8.69 9.76 -17.75
N ALA A 14 -8.54 9.03 -16.64
CA ALA A 14 -9.53 8.08 -16.14
C ALA A 14 -10.83 8.75 -15.63
N ASP A 15 -10.77 10.01 -15.15
CA ASP A 15 -11.96 10.78 -14.75
C ASP A 15 -12.71 11.41 -15.95
N ALA A 16 -12.15 11.37 -17.17
CA ALA A 16 -12.68 12.11 -18.33
C ALA A 16 -13.53 11.29 -19.32
N SER A 17 -13.56 9.95 -19.23
CA SER A 17 -14.40 9.13 -20.11
C SER A 17 -15.72 8.74 -19.43
N VAL A 18 -16.82 9.28 -19.96
CA VAL A 18 -18.18 9.20 -19.40
C VAL A 18 -18.75 7.78 -19.55
N LEU A 19 -18.35 6.87 -18.67
CA LEU A 19 -19.17 5.73 -18.25
C LEU A 19 -19.89 6.14 -16.96
N THR A 20 -21.21 5.99 -16.91
CA THR A 20 -21.98 6.24 -15.69
C THR A 20 -21.43 5.37 -14.56
N ALA A 21 -20.94 6.00 -13.50
CA ALA A 21 -20.40 5.28 -12.36
C ALA A 21 -21.51 4.47 -11.67
N ALA A 22 -21.22 3.21 -11.32
CA ALA A 22 -22.02 2.47 -10.38
C ALA A 22 -21.97 3.18 -9.02
N THR A 23 -23.11 3.31 -8.36
CA THR A 23 -23.17 4.02 -7.06
C THR A 23 -23.39 3.04 -5.92
N VAL A 24 -22.57 3.17 -4.88
CA VAL A 24 -22.62 2.31 -3.69
C VAL A 24 -22.99 3.14 -2.46
N GLY A 25 -23.90 2.63 -1.63
CA GLY A 25 -24.28 3.21 -0.35
C GLY A 25 -25.79 3.16 -0.08
N PRO A 26 -26.25 3.69 1.07
CA PRO A 26 -27.66 3.69 1.43
C PRO A 26 -28.54 4.36 0.35
N GLY A 27 -29.50 3.62 -0.19
CA GLY A 27 -30.40 4.10 -1.25
C GLY A 27 -29.75 4.29 -2.63
N LYS A 28 -28.52 3.80 -2.83
CA LYS A 28 -27.82 3.81 -4.12
C LYS A 28 -28.09 2.52 -4.91
N GLN A 29 -27.51 2.43 -6.12
CA GLN A 29 -27.68 1.26 -7.00
C GLN A 29 -27.27 -0.05 -6.31
N PHE A 30 -26.17 -0.03 -5.55
CA PHE A 30 -25.69 -1.16 -4.77
C PHE A 30 -25.60 -0.78 -3.29
N ALA A 31 -25.99 -1.69 -2.41
CA ALA A 31 -25.88 -1.48 -0.97
C ALA A 31 -24.45 -1.68 -0.44
N THR A 32 -23.63 -2.47 -1.15
CA THR A 32 -22.25 -2.81 -0.76
C THR A 32 -21.29 -2.69 -1.94
N ILE A 33 -20.00 -2.51 -1.66
CA ILE A 33 -18.96 -2.39 -2.68
C ILE A 33 -18.74 -3.75 -3.34
N SER A 34 -18.78 -4.86 -2.58
CA SER A 34 -18.69 -6.22 -3.11
C SER A 34 -19.83 -6.56 -4.07
N ALA A 35 -21.05 -6.07 -3.82
CA ALA A 35 -22.17 -6.25 -4.73
C ALA A 35 -21.93 -5.50 -6.05
N ALA A 36 -21.39 -4.27 -6.00
CA ALA A 36 -21.01 -3.56 -7.21
C ALA A 36 -19.90 -4.32 -7.97
N LEU A 37 -18.82 -4.73 -7.30
CA LEU A 37 -17.72 -5.50 -7.91
C LEU A 37 -18.19 -6.76 -8.64
N ALA A 38 -19.18 -7.47 -8.08
CA ALA A 38 -19.72 -8.69 -8.67
C ALA A 38 -20.68 -8.45 -9.86
N ASN A 39 -21.25 -7.25 -9.99
CA ASN A 39 -22.33 -6.96 -10.93
C ASN A 39 -21.97 -5.88 -11.98
N THR A 40 -20.80 -5.26 -11.88
CA THR A 40 -20.29 -4.31 -12.88
C THR A 40 -19.28 -4.97 -13.82
N ALA A 41 -19.22 -4.49 -15.06
CA ALA A 41 -18.24 -4.97 -16.02
C ALA A 41 -16.80 -4.59 -15.62
N SER A 42 -15.81 -5.34 -16.10
CA SER A 42 -14.40 -4.94 -16.03
C SER A 42 -14.19 -3.51 -16.58
N GLY A 43 -13.37 -2.73 -15.90
CA GLY A 43 -13.09 -1.32 -16.20
C GLY A 43 -14.14 -0.33 -15.68
N SER A 44 -15.14 -0.79 -14.92
CA SER A 44 -16.19 0.10 -14.39
C SER A 44 -15.66 1.05 -13.32
N ARG A 45 -16.32 2.22 -13.21
CA ARG A 45 -16.18 3.16 -12.10
C ARG A 45 -17.23 2.88 -11.03
N ILE A 46 -16.80 2.75 -9.79
CA ILE A 46 -17.63 2.56 -8.60
C ILE A 46 -17.42 3.78 -7.70
N GLU A 47 -18.46 4.60 -7.56
CA GLU A 47 -18.49 5.74 -6.66
C GLU A 47 -19.17 5.34 -5.35
N VAL A 48 -18.43 5.45 -4.23
CA VAL A 48 -18.87 4.96 -2.93
C VAL A 48 -19.24 6.14 -2.03
N TYR A 49 -20.49 6.18 -1.59
CA TYR A 49 -21.01 7.22 -0.69
C TYR A 49 -20.71 6.87 0.77
N GLY A 50 -20.73 7.87 1.64
CA GLY A 50 -20.28 7.76 3.02
C GLY A 50 -20.99 6.66 3.80
N GLY A 51 -20.21 5.96 4.63
CA GLY A 51 -20.70 4.83 5.40
C GLY A 51 -19.61 3.88 5.86
N ARG A 52 -20.02 2.95 6.72
CA ARG A 52 -19.19 1.82 7.16
C ARG A 52 -19.65 0.56 6.46
N TYR A 53 -18.75 -0.03 5.69
CA TYR A 53 -18.95 -1.21 4.89
C TYR A 53 -18.23 -2.38 5.54
N VAL A 54 -19.00 -3.27 6.19
CA VAL A 54 -18.46 -4.46 6.86
C VAL A 54 -18.38 -5.60 5.85
N GLU A 55 -17.35 -5.59 5.02
CA GLU A 55 -17.19 -6.50 3.90
C GLU A 55 -15.72 -6.66 3.50
N ARG A 56 -15.46 -7.65 2.65
CA ARG A 56 -14.16 -7.86 2.00
C ARG A 56 -14.28 -7.56 0.52
N LEU A 57 -13.30 -6.85 -0.01
CA LEU A 57 -13.20 -6.50 -1.43
C LEU A 57 -12.20 -7.44 -2.11
N ILE A 58 -12.66 -8.16 -3.13
CA ILE A 58 -11.84 -9.06 -3.93
C ILE A 58 -11.82 -8.50 -5.35
N ILE A 59 -10.65 -8.04 -5.79
CA ILE A 59 -10.44 -7.34 -7.06
C ILE A 59 -9.58 -8.21 -7.97
N THR A 60 -10.23 -8.86 -8.94
CA THR A 60 -9.59 -9.75 -9.93
C THR A 60 -9.74 -9.23 -11.36
N GLN A 61 -10.28 -8.04 -11.53
CA GLN A 61 -10.49 -7.39 -12.82
C GLN A 61 -10.24 -5.88 -12.69
N PRO A 62 -9.91 -5.19 -13.79
CA PRO A 62 -9.84 -3.73 -13.81
C PRO A 62 -11.08 -3.07 -13.21
N VAL A 63 -10.90 -2.06 -12.36
CA VAL A 63 -11.99 -1.31 -11.69
C VAL A 63 -11.45 -0.03 -11.06
N LEU A 64 -12.24 1.04 -11.08
CA LEU A 64 -11.94 2.28 -10.36
C LEU A 64 -12.92 2.43 -9.19
N ILE A 65 -12.45 2.30 -7.95
CA ILE A 65 -13.24 2.46 -6.73
C ILE A 65 -12.82 3.77 -6.07
N ALA A 66 -13.75 4.70 -5.89
CA ALA A 66 -13.45 5.98 -5.25
C ALA A 66 -14.56 6.37 -4.27
N ALA A 67 -14.17 6.88 -3.10
CA ALA A 67 -15.08 7.63 -2.25
C ALA A 67 -15.63 8.84 -3.03
N ALA A 68 -16.94 9.09 -2.91
CA ALA A 68 -17.54 10.28 -3.51
C ALA A 68 -16.97 11.55 -2.84
N PRO A 69 -16.91 12.70 -3.55
CA PRO A 69 -16.29 13.91 -3.03
C PRO A 69 -16.85 14.34 -1.67
N GLY A 70 -15.97 14.48 -0.68
CA GLY A 70 -16.33 14.90 0.69
C GLY A 70 -16.93 13.80 1.56
N GLU A 71 -17.12 12.59 1.03
CA GLU A 71 -17.64 11.47 1.80
C GLU A 71 -16.55 10.74 2.58
N VAL A 72 -16.93 10.18 3.73
CA VAL A 72 -16.07 9.30 4.52
C VAL A 72 -16.53 7.86 4.35
N VAL A 73 -15.69 7.05 3.71
CA VAL A 73 -15.95 5.64 3.42
C VAL A 73 -15.00 4.77 4.23
N GLU A 74 -15.54 3.94 5.12
CA GLU A 74 -14.76 2.94 5.86
C GLU A 74 -15.09 1.52 5.38
N VAL A 75 -14.08 0.78 4.95
CA VAL A 75 -14.13 -0.67 4.73
C VAL A 75 -13.57 -1.35 5.98
N SER A 76 -14.41 -2.12 6.66
CA SER A 76 -14.14 -2.71 7.97
C SER A 76 -14.21 -4.23 7.87
N TRP A 77 -13.08 -4.93 8.05
CA TRP A 77 -13.04 -6.40 7.99
C TRP A 77 -12.39 -6.99 9.24
N HIS A 78 -13.21 -7.52 10.14
CA HIS A 78 -12.77 -8.17 11.37
C HIS A 78 -13.25 -9.62 11.35
N THR A 79 -12.32 -10.58 11.40
CA THR A 79 -12.62 -11.98 11.18
C THR A 79 -11.78 -12.89 12.07
N ASP A 80 -12.33 -14.04 12.44
CA ASP A 80 -11.63 -15.11 13.16
C ASP A 80 -10.94 -16.10 12.20
N LYS A 81 -11.13 -15.91 10.89
CA LYS A 81 -10.48 -16.70 9.83
C LYS A 81 -9.11 -16.13 9.51
N PRO A 82 -8.08 -16.97 9.31
CA PRO A 82 -6.76 -16.50 8.92
C PRO A 82 -6.73 -16.08 7.44
N TYR A 83 -5.73 -15.27 7.06
CA TYR A 83 -5.41 -14.87 5.68
C TYR A 83 -6.53 -14.19 4.91
N GLN A 84 -7.37 -13.40 5.59
CA GLN A 84 -8.46 -12.66 4.95
C GLN A 84 -8.22 -11.15 5.06
N PRO A 85 -7.56 -10.53 4.06
CA PRO A 85 -7.42 -9.08 4.02
C PRO A 85 -8.78 -8.42 3.81
N ALA A 86 -8.90 -7.13 4.18
CA ALA A 86 -10.09 -6.34 3.89
C ALA A 86 -10.19 -6.04 2.38
N ILE A 87 -9.05 -5.80 1.73
CA ILE A 87 -8.95 -5.59 0.28
C ILE A 87 -7.87 -6.53 -0.27
N GLU A 88 -8.20 -7.25 -1.33
CA GLU A 88 -7.28 -8.09 -2.08
C GLU A 88 -7.34 -7.74 -3.56
N CYS A 89 -6.17 -7.46 -4.15
CA CYS A 89 -6.01 -7.36 -5.60
C CYS A 89 -4.94 -8.36 -6.05
N SER A 90 -5.29 -9.24 -6.97
CA SER A 90 -4.38 -10.28 -7.46
C SER A 90 -4.42 -10.37 -8.99
N GLY A 91 -3.24 -10.33 -9.62
CA GLY A 91 -3.06 -10.63 -11.05
C GLY A 91 -3.52 -9.57 -12.05
N VAL A 92 -4.07 -8.42 -11.61
CA VAL A 92 -4.53 -7.37 -12.53
C VAL A 92 -3.36 -6.50 -12.99
N GLN A 93 -3.02 -6.61 -14.28
CA GLN A 93 -1.92 -5.88 -14.91
C GLN A 93 -2.38 -4.56 -15.54
N GLY A 94 -1.42 -3.67 -15.80
CA GLY A 94 -1.63 -2.38 -16.46
C GLY A 94 -1.77 -1.23 -15.48
N ALA A 95 -0.96 -0.19 -15.67
CA ALA A 95 -0.98 0.99 -14.79
C ALA A 95 -2.36 1.65 -14.81
N GLY A 96 -2.93 1.87 -13.63
CA GLY A 96 -4.27 2.47 -13.48
C GLY A 96 -5.44 1.54 -13.81
N ALA A 97 -5.19 0.25 -14.10
CA ALA A 97 -6.26 -0.72 -14.31
C ALA A 97 -7.10 -0.93 -13.04
N VAL A 98 -6.47 -0.83 -11.87
CA VAL A 98 -7.14 -0.82 -10.57
C VAL A 98 -6.79 0.47 -9.84
N LEU A 99 -7.80 1.24 -9.44
CA LEU A 99 -7.68 2.39 -8.54
C LEU A 99 -8.56 2.16 -7.32
N VAL A 100 -8.01 2.40 -6.14
CA VAL A 100 -8.76 2.52 -4.88
C VAL A 100 -8.41 3.86 -4.27
N ARG A 101 -9.39 4.76 -4.20
CA ARG A 101 -9.19 6.14 -3.77
C ARG A 101 -10.05 6.54 -2.58
N GLY A 102 -9.44 7.17 -1.58
CA GLY A 102 -10.18 7.82 -0.48
C GLY A 102 -10.85 6.87 0.51
N LEU A 103 -10.41 5.60 0.58
CA LEU A 103 -10.99 4.62 1.50
C LEU A 103 -10.23 4.58 2.83
N ARG A 104 -10.97 4.48 3.93
CA ARG A 104 -10.44 4.08 5.25
C ARG A 104 -10.56 2.57 5.37
N VAL A 105 -9.46 1.87 5.61
CA VAL A 105 -9.42 0.41 5.74
C VAL A 105 -9.09 0.05 7.19
N ARG A 106 -9.97 -0.74 7.81
CA ARG A 106 -9.83 -1.24 9.18
C ARG A 106 -9.88 -2.75 9.16
N HIS A 107 -8.86 -3.39 9.72
CA HIS A 107 -8.68 -4.84 9.58
C HIS A 107 -8.24 -5.51 10.88
N SER A 108 -8.76 -6.72 11.11
CA SER A 108 -8.18 -7.68 12.05
C SER A 108 -8.49 -9.12 11.60
N SER A 109 -7.49 -10.01 11.62
CA SER A 109 -7.68 -11.45 11.36
C SER A 109 -6.88 -12.31 12.34
N LYS A 110 -7.24 -13.60 12.48
CA LYS A 110 -6.55 -14.57 13.36
C LYS A 110 -5.13 -14.95 12.90
N SER A 111 -4.68 -14.47 11.75
CA SER A 111 -3.41 -14.93 11.16
C SER A 111 -2.16 -14.38 11.88
N VAL A 112 -1.14 -15.23 12.01
CA VAL A 112 0.19 -14.89 12.54
C VAL A 112 1.26 -14.80 11.45
N ALA A 113 0.91 -15.04 10.19
CA ALA A 113 1.79 -14.86 9.04
C ALA A 113 0.99 -14.29 7.88
N ASN A 114 1.63 -13.54 7.00
CA ASN A 114 1.02 -12.94 5.80
C ASN A 114 -0.36 -12.33 6.10
N ASN A 115 -0.41 -11.48 7.14
CA ASN A 115 -1.64 -10.90 7.66
C ASN A 115 -1.67 -9.42 7.31
N TYR A 116 -2.51 -9.03 6.35
CA TYR A 116 -2.48 -7.68 5.78
C TYR A 116 -3.88 -7.06 5.78
N ALA A 117 -4.02 -5.76 6.02
CA ALA A 117 -5.30 -5.09 5.76
C ALA A 117 -5.60 -5.00 4.27
N VAL A 118 -4.58 -4.69 3.47
CA VAL A 118 -4.62 -4.71 2.01
C VAL A 118 -3.53 -5.63 1.48
N ARG A 119 -3.90 -6.61 0.65
CA ARG A 119 -2.96 -7.49 -0.06
C ARG A 119 -2.95 -7.16 -1.54
N LEU A 120 -1.76 -6.89 -2.07
CA LEU A 120 -1.51 -6.62 -3.48
C LEU A 120 -0.54 -7.69 -4.00
N GLU A 121 -1.02 -8.58 -4.85
CA GLU A 121 -0.26 -9.74 -5.32
C GLU A 121 -0.14 -9.70 -6.84
N SER A 122 1.09 -9.63 -7.35
CA SER A 122 1.43 -9.61 -8.77
C SER A 122 0.47 -8.73 -9.59
N CYS A 123 0.24 -7.50 -9.15
CA CYS A 123 -0.70 -6.56 -9.76
C CYS A 123 -0.12 -5.15 -9.94
N ALA A 124 -0.84 -4.30 -10.66
CA ALA A 124 -0.49 -2.90 -10.94
C ALA A 124 -1.50 -1.92 -10.31
N ALA A 125 -2.03 -2.25 -9.13
CA ALA A 125 -3.05 -1.45 -8.45
C ALA A 125 -2.49 -0.12 -7.91
N VAL A 126 -3.32 0.92 -7.95
CA VAL A 126 -3.04 2.23 -7.37
C VAL A 126 -3.93 2.43 -6.14
N LEU A 127 -3.31 2.66 -4.98
CA LEU A 127 -3.98 3.16 -3.78
C LEU A 127 -3.69 4.65 -3.67
N GLU A 128 -4.73 5.47 -3.60
CA GLU A 128 -4.62 6.93 -3.53
C GLU A 128 -5.43 7.47 -2.34
N ASP A 129 -4.88 8.39 -1.56
CA ASP A 129 -5.59 9.04 -0.45
C ASP A 129 -6.22 8.05 0.56
N CYS A 130 -5.60 6.88 0.75
CA CYS A 130 -6.14 5.84 1.62
C CYS A 130 -5.58 5.95 3.04
N ASP A 131 -6.40 5.58 4.02
CA ASP A 131 -6.04 5.54 5.45
C ASP A 131 -6.22 4.10 5.93
N ILE A 132 -5.13 3.45 6.36
CA ILE A 132 -5.06 2.00 6.53
C ILE A 132 -4.50 1.65 7.91
N SER A 133 -5.24 0.84 8.65
CA SER A 133 -4.81 0.30 9.95
C SER A 133 -5.26 -1.15 10.14
N SER A 134 -4.42 -1.94 10.80
CA SER A 134 -4.58 -3.37 11.04
C SER A 134 -4.23 -3.71 12.48
N SER A 135 -5.18 -4.16 13.29
CA SER A 135 -4.92 -4.48 14.70
C SER A 135 -4.28 -5.86 14.92
N SER A 136 -3.88 -6.54 13.85
CA SER A 136 -3.33 -7.91 13.92
C SER A 136 -2.23 -8.22 12.90
N GLY A 137 -1.92 -7.27 12.00
CA GLY A 137 -1.08 -7.52 10.83
C GLY A 137 -0.44 -6.25 10.29
N ASP A 138 0.11 -6.33 9.08
CA ASP A 138 0.63 -5.18 8.36
C ASP A 138 -0.52 -4.36 7.76
N GLY A 139 -0.26 -3.07 7.49
CA GLY A 139 -1.21 -2.22 6.77
C GLY A 139 -1.37 -2.69 5.33
N VAL A 140 -0.28 -2.69 4.57
CA VAL A 140 -0.26 -3.15 3.18
C VAL A 140 0.84 -4.20 2.99
N GLY A 141 0.47 -5.36 2.45
CA GLY A 141 1.40 -6.38 1.98
C GLY A 141 1.45 -6.39 0.45
N ILE A 142 2.64 -6.27 -0.11
CA ILE A 142 2.89 -6.33 -1.56
C ILE A 142 3.77 -7.53 -1.86
N GLU A 143 3.31 -8.41 -2.74
CA GLU A 143 3.98 -9.62 -3.16
C GLU A 143 4.07 -9.60 -4.69
N GLY A 144 5.21 -9.15 -5.23
CA GLY A 144 5.41 -8.99 -6.68
C GLY A 144 4.68 -7.79 -7.32
N GLY A 145 4.78 -7.70 -8.65
CA GLY A 145 4.09 -6.68 -9.45
C GLY A 145 4.67 -5.26 -9.34
N CYS A 146 3.85 -4.26 -9.71
CA CYS A 146 4.21 -2.84 -9.66
C CYS A 146 3.12 -1.94 -9.02
N PRO A 147 2.59 -2.27 -7.81
CA PRO A 147 1.57 -1.42 -7.20
C PRO A 147 2.11 -0.04 -6.81
N GLN A 148 1.21 0.94 -6.75
CA GLN A 148 1.54 2.32 -6.39
C GLN A 148 0.70 2.79 -5.21
N LEU A 149 1.35 3.40 -4.22
CA LEU A 149 0.71 4.03 -3.08
C LEU A 149 1.02 5.53 -3.13
N VAL A 150 -0.02 6.36 -3.17
CA VAL A 150 0.08 7.82 -3.32
C VAL A 150 -0.73 8.51 -2.24
N ASN A 151 -0.07 9.35 -1.44
CA ASN A 151 -0.72 10.11 -0.36
C ASN A 151 -1.50 9.23 0.63
N CYS A 152 -1.02 8.00 0.87
CA CYS A 152 -1.64 7.07 1.79
C CYS A 152 -1.05 7.19 3.21
N SER A 153 -1.88 6.93 4.22
CA SER A 153 -1.48 6.83 5.63
C SER A 153 -1.61 5.39 6.11
N MET A 154 -0.49 4.78 6.50
CA MET A 154 -0.45 3.45 7.12
C MET A 154 -0.03 3.62 8.58
N HIS A 155 -0.97 3.44 9.50
CA HIS A 155 -0.74 3.77 10.90
C HIS A 155 -1.31 2.75 11.89
N HIS A 156 -0.70 2.70 13.08
CA HIS A 156 -1.18 1.88 14.20
C HIS A 156 -1.40 0.40 13.82
N ASN A 157 -0.56 -0.10 12.90
CA ASN A 157 -0.59 -1.50 12.50
C ASN A 157 0.15 -2.35 13.55
N ASP A 158 -0.38 -3.53 13.86
CA ASP A 158 0.26 -4.46 14.79
C ASP A 158 1.57 -5.05 14.23
N ARG A 159 1.89 -4.80 12.96
CA ARG A 159 3.18 -5.15 12.36
C ARG A 159 3.81 -3.95 11.65
N HIS A 160 4.10 -4.07 10.36
CA HIS A 160 4.67 -3.02 9.55
C HIS A 160 3.57 -2.11 8.97
N GLY A 161 3.92 -0.87 8.62
CA GLY A 161 3.03 -0.03 7.83
C GLY A 161 2.84 -0.61 6.44
N VAL A 162 3.95 -0.86 5.75
CA VAL A 162 4.01 -1.53 4.44
C VAL A 162 5.11 -2.59 4.46
N ALA A 163 4.80 -3.78 3.94
CA ALA A 163 5.75 -4.86 3.70
C ALA A 163 5.78 -5.21 2.22
N ILE A 164 6.96 -5.14 1.60
CA ILE A 164 7.16 -5.37 0.16
C ILE A 164 8.10 -6.56 -0.02
N PHE A 165 7.67 -7.55 -0.78
CA PHE A 165 8.40 -8.77 -1.09
C PHE A 165 8.55 -8.93 -2.60
N GLY A 166 9.70 -9.44 -3.06
CA GLY A 166 9.81 -9.94 -4.43
C GLY A 166 8.92 -11.16 -4.66
N ASP A 167 8.66 -11.47 -5.93
CA ASP A 167 7.92 -12.69 -6.31
C ASP A 167 8.86 -13.91 -6.35
N LEU A 168 8.35 -15.05 -5.90
CA LEU A 168 8.99 -16.38 -6.00
C LEU A 168 9.33 -16.77 -7.45
N LEU A 169 8.64 -16.19 -8.43
CA LEU A 169 8.89 -16.41 -9.86
C LEU A 169 10.07 -15.58 -10.42
N GLY A 170 10.66 -14.69 -9.62
CA GLY A 170 11.83 -13.89 -10.03
C GLY A 170 11.50 -12.66 -10.87
N GLU A 171 10.22 -12.33 -11.10
CA GLU A 171 9.81 -11.12 -11.83
C GLU A 171 10.02 -9.81 -11.05
N GLY A 172 10.52 -9.90 -9.81
CA GLY A 172 10.80 -8.76 -8.93
C GLY A 172 9.52 -8.04 -8.47
N CYS A 173 9.68 -7.10 -7.54
CA CYS A 173 8.61 -6.17 -7.18
C CYS A 173 9.14 -4.74 -7.36
N THR A 174 8.45 -3.95 -8.18
CA THR A 174 8.83 -2.56 -8.52
C THR A 174 7.80 -1.57 -7.98
N ALA A 175 7.28 -1.84 -6.78
CA ALA A 175 6.29 -1.00 -6.13
C ALA A 175 6.77 0.45 -5.96
N ALA A 176 5.85 1.41 -5.99
CA ALA A 176 6.16 2.82 -5.80
C ALA A 176 5.37 3.41 -4.62
N LEU A 177 6.05 4.11 -3.73
CA LEU A 177 5.45 4.88 -2.65
C LEU A 177 5.78 6.37 -2.86
N HIS A 178 4.76 7.22 -2.86
CA HIS A 178 4.91 8.66 -3.01
C HIS A 178 4.06 9.42 -1.98
N GLN A 179 4.68 10.35 -1.25
CA GLN A 179 3.97 11.20 -0.28
C GLN A 179 3.17 10.42 0.78
N CYS A 180 3.61 9.20 1.10
CA CYS A 180 2.94 8.36 2.09
C CYS A 180 3.45 8.64 3.50
N THR A 181 2.60 8.42 4.49
CA THR A 181 2.96 8.47 5.92
C THR A 181 2.87 7.08 6.53
N LEU A 182 3.96 6.60 7.14
CA LEU A 182 4.03 5.32 7.83
C LEU A 182 4.37 5.55 9.30
N SER A 183 3.36 5.57 10.16
CA SER A 183 3.50 6.06 11.53
C SER A 183 2.94 5.14 12.60
N ASP A 184 3.56 5.14 13.78
CA ASP A 184 3.07 4.45 14.98
C ASP A 184 2.75 2.96 14.76
N ASN A 185 3.48 2.31 13.85
CA ASN A 185 3.35 0.87 13.63
C ASN A 185 4.20 0.09 14.65
N ARG A 186 3.72 -1.07 15.09
CA ARG A 186 4.40 -1.83 16.16
C ARG A 186 5.78 -2.34 15.76
N LEU A 187 6.00 -2.60 14.46
CA LEU A 187 7.31 -2.98 13.91
C LEU A 187 7.93 -1.81 13.14
N SER A 188 8.44 -2.05 11.93
CA SER A 188 9.04 -1.01 11.08
C SER A 188 7.99 -0.28 10.25
N GLY A 189 8.22 1.00 9.90
CA GLY A 189 7.34 1.74 8.99
C GLY A 189 7.25 1.05 7.63
N LEU A 190 8.40 0.83 7.00
CA LEU A 190 8.55 0.09 5.75
C LEU A 190 9.49 -1.11 5.93
N LEU A 191 9.04 -2.28 5.49
CA LEU A 191 9.85 -3.48 5.30
C LEU A 191 10.00 -3.75 3.80
N VAL A 192 11.23 -3.93 3.31
CA VAL A 192 11.52 -4.36 1.93
C VAL A 192 12.38 -5.60 1.97
N ARG A 193 11.94 -6.65 1.28
CA ARG A 193 12.56 -7.97 1.33
C ARG A 193 12.57 -8.75 0.02
N ASP A 194 13.39 -9.80 0.02
CA ASP A 194 13.36 -10.90 -0.93
C ASP A 194 13.50 -10.44 -2.40
N GLY A 195 14.46 -9.55 -2.67
CA GLY A 195 14.79 -9.02 -3.99
C GLY A 195 13.89 -7.88 -4.49
N ALA A 196 12.99 -7.34 -3.66
CA ALA A 196 12.14 -6.21 -4.06
C ALA A 196 12.96 -4.93 -4.32
N THR A 197 12.58 -4.17 -5.36
CA THR A 197 13.28 -2.95 -5.82
C THR A 197 12.33 -1.74 -5.90
N PRO A 198 11.72 -1.31 -4.78
CA PRO A 198 10.73 -0.24 -4.81
C PRO A 198 11.33 1.15 -5.09
N ALA A 199 10.48 2.08 -5.52
CA ALA A 199 10.78 3.51 -5.54
C ALA A 199 10.00 4.22 -4.42
N VAL A 200 10.70 4.67 -3.38
CA VAL A 200 10.11 5.30 -2.20
C VAL A 200 10.52 6.76 -2.15
N THR A 201 9.55 7.66 -2.33
CA THR A 201 9.83 9.08 -2.53
C THR A 201 8.95 9.99 -1.69
N ASN A 202 9.56 11.00 -1.07
CA ASN A 202 8.86 12.02 -0.28
C ASN A 202 7.92 11.44 0.79
N CYS A 203 8.26 10.29 1.37
CA CYS A 203 7.46 9.65 2.41
C CYS A 203 7.97 10.04 3.80
N ALA A 204 7.07 10.03 4.79
CA ALA A 204 7.39 10.26 6.19
C ALA A 204 7.26 8.94 6.98
N MET A 205 8.25 8.60 7.79
CA MET A 205 8.27 7.38 8.59
C MET A 205 8.68 7.68 10.04
N SER A 206 7.72 7.63 10.96
CA SER A 206 7.95 8.09 12.34
C SER A 206 7.19 7.32 13.42
N GLY A 207 7.70 7.33 14.64
CA GLY A 207 7.03 6.69 15.78
C GLY A 207 6.93 5.16 15.72
N ASN A 208 7.62 4.51 14.77
CA ASN A 208 7.51 3.07 14.61
C ASN A 208 8.32 2.32 15.70
N GLY A 209 7.82 1.15 16.11
CA GLY A 209 8.38 0.34 17.19
C GLY A 209 9.73 -0.32 16.87
N GLU A 210 10.12 -0.34 15.60
CA GLU A 210 11.45 -0.75 15.16
C GLU A 210 12.14 0.34 14.33
N TRP A 211 12.22 0.17 13.01
CA TRP A 211 12.94 1.05 12.12
C TRP A 211 11.97 1.92 11.31
N GLY A 212 12.44 3.05 10.80
CA GLY A 212 11.70 3.72 9.73
C GLY A 212 11.67 2.84 8.48
N MET A 213 12.85 2.45 8.00
CA MET A 213 13.03 1.48 6.92
C MET A 213 13.87 0.29 7.37
N GLN A 214 13.38 -0.91 7.07
CA GLN A 214 14.10 -2.16 7.25
C GLN A 214 14.26 -2.85 5.90
N LEU A 215 15.50 -2.91 5.42
CA LEU A 215 15.86 -3.36 4.08
C LEU A 215 16.62 -4.69 4.19
N GLN A 216 16.09 -5.81 3.72
CA GLN A 216 16.80 -7.10 3.79
C GLN A 216 16.75 -7.76 2.42
N ASP A 217 17.89 -7.95 1.76
CA ASP A 217 17.90 -8.38 0.36
C ASP A 217 16.99 -7.48 -0.51
N ALA A 218 17.16 -6.17 -0.36
CA ALA A 218 16.36 -5.15 -1.04
C ALA A 218 17.23 -4.41 -2.04
N GLY A 219 16.60 -3.88 -3.09
CA GLY A 219 17.18 -2.85 -3.95
C GLY A 219 16.28 -1.61 -4.02
N GLY A 220 16.34 -0.91 -5.14
CA GLY A 220 15.45 0.22 -5.44
C GLY A 220 16.01 1.59 -5.06
N THR A 221 15.14 2.59 -4.97
CA THR A 221 15.52 3.99 -4.73
C THR A 221 14.71 4.59 -3.58
N TYR A 222 15.39 5.35 -2.72
CA TYR A 222 14.80 5.94 -1.51
C TYR A 222 15.22 7.41 -1.45
N THR A 223 14.34 8.33 -1.82
CA THR A 223 14.70 9.74 -2.05
C THR A 223 13.71 10.72 -1.43
N GLY A 224 14.20 11.81 -0.84
CA GLY A 224 13.38 12.86 -0.24
C GLY A 224 12.55 12.42 0.98
N ASN A 225 12.86 11.28 1.60
CA ASN A 225 12.08 10.77 2.73
C ASN A 225 12.51 11.42 4.05
N GLU A 226 11.57 11.57 4.97
CA GLU A 226 11.79 12.02 6.34
C GLU A 226 11.60 10.86 7.31
N ILE A 227 12.65 10.51 8.05
CA ILE A 227 12.66 9.33 8.90
C ILE A 227 13.19 9.70 10.27
N ALA A 228 12.27 9.75 11.24
CA ALA A 228 12.56 10.25 12.57
C ALA A 228 11.77 9.54 13.67
N ALA A 229 12.26 9.58 14.91
CA ALA A 229 11.54 9.10 16.10
C ALA A 229 11.11 7.62 16.05
N ASN A 230 11.83 6.77 15.30
CA ASN A 230 11.63 5.32 15.29
C ASN A 230 12.48 4.68 16.38
N SER A 231 11.97 3.64 17.05
CA SER A 231 12.54 3.14 18.32
C SER A 231 13.94 2.54 18.19
N LYS A 232 14.26 1.85 17.09
CA LYS A 232 15.58 1.26 16.83
C LYS A 232 16.48 2.17 15.97
N GLY A 233 15.91 2.95 15.07
CA GLY A 233 16.62 3.96 14.28
C GLY A 233 15.97 4.26 12.93
N SER A 234 16.60 5.10 12.12
CA SER A 234 16.01 5.51 10.85
C SER A 234 16.00 4.37 9.84
N VAL A 235 17.16 3.77 9.55
CA VAL A 235 17.29 2.72 8.55
C VAL A 235 18.20 1.59 9.02
N ALA A 236 17.73 0.36 8.87
CA ALA A 236 18.55 -0.84 9.02
C ALA A 236 18.61 -1.63 7.72
N TYR A 237 19.78 -2.18 7.38
CA TYR A 237 19.96 -2.94 6.15
C TYR A 237 20.74 -4.26 6.31
N ALA A 238 20.33 -5.31 5.62
CA ALA A 238 21.07 -6.55 5.40
C ALA A 238 21.04 -6.88 3.91
N LEU A 239 22.02 -6.43 3.15
CA LEU A 239 22.02 -6.54 1.69
C LEU A 239 22.86 -7.74 1.25
N LEU A 240 22.38 -8.50 0.27
CA LEU A 240 23.16 -9.57 -0.36
C LEU A 240 24.08 -9.05 -1.48
N PHE A 241 23.77 -7.87 -2.04
CA PHE A 241 24.53 -7.20 -3.12
C PHE A 241 24.54 -5.67 -2.92
N ASP A 242 25.25 -4.92 -3.78
CA ASP A 242 25.30 -3.43 -3.79
C ASP A 242 24.00 -2.78 -4.34
N ASP A 243 22.84 -3.44 -4.18
CA ASP A 243 21.57 -3.04 -4.80
C ASP A 243 20.94 -1.79 -4.16
N VAL A 244 21.43 -1.38 -2.99
CA VAL A 244 21.10 -0.11 -2.34
C VAL A 244 22.37 0.69 -2.07
N ASP A 245 22.48 1.85 -2.72
CA ASP A 245 23.52 2.83 -2.41
C ASP A 245 23.20 3.52 -1.07
N THR A 246 23.78 2.99 0.01
CA THR A 246 23.60 3.53 1.37
C THR A 246 24.12 4.95 1.53
N ALA A 247 25.08 5.39 0.71
CA ALA A 247 25.57 6.77 0.73
C ALA A 247 24.53 7.71 0.14
N GLN A 248 23.91 7.34 -0.99
CA GLN A 248 22.78 8.08 -1.54
C GLN A 248 21.59 8.08 -0.58
N LEU A 249 21.34 6.96 0.11
CA LEU A 249 20.28 6.89 1.10
C LEU A 249 20.48 7.92 2.22
N VAL A 250 21.73 8.13 2.68
CA VAL A 250 22.04 9.20 3.65
C VAL A 250 21.89 10.59 3.01
N MET A 251 22.41 10.79 1.80
CA MET A 251 22.46 12.12 1.16
C MET A 251 21.09 12.62 0.67
N GLN A 252 20.19 11.71 0.30
CA GLN A 252 18.92 12.05 -0.33
C GLN A 252 17.75 12.04 0.65
N ASN A 253 17.95 11.74 1.94
CA ASN A 253 16.88 11.66 2.93
C ASN A 253 17.21 12.47 4.19
N THR A 254 16.19 12.87 4.93
CA THR A 254 16.33 13.49 6.24
C THR A 254 16.19 12.42 7.31
N LEU A 255 17.29 12.09 7.98
CA LEU A 255 17.36 11.00 8.96
C LEU A 255 17.77 11.55 10.33
N ASP A 256 17.03 11.23 11.39
CA ASP A 256 17.40 11.60 12.76
C ASP A 256 18.52 10.71 13.35
N ARG A 257 18.73 9.52 12.77
CA ARG A 257 19.75 8.54 13.16
C ARG A 257 20.45 7.96 11.94
N ARG A 258 21.63 7.38 12.17
CA ARG A 258 22.47 6.81 11.12
C ARG A 258 21.81 5.59 10.48
N VAL A 259 22.11 5.38 9.20
CA VAL A 259 21.86 4.11 8.50
C VAL A 259 22.80 3.06 9.08
N MET A 260 22.26 1.90 9.50
CA MET A 260 23.02 0.86 10.20
C MET A 260 22.89 -0.50 9.50
N PRO A 261 23.99 -1.26 9.36
CA PRO A 261 23.88 -2.66 8.95
C PRO A 261 23.20 -3.46 10.06
N MET A 262 22.34 -4.41 9.68
CA MET A 262 21.84 -5.42 10.62
C MET A 262 22.99 -6.40 10.91
N GLY A 263 23.23 -6.70 12.19
CA GLY A 263 24.15 -7.76 12.58
C GLY A 263 23.73 -9.08 11.92
N LYS A 264 24.70 -9.97 11.64
CA LYS A 264 24.41 -11.31 11.10
C LYS A 264 23.32 -11.97 11.95
N MET A 265 22.18 -12.30 11.34
CA MET A 265 21.12 -13.12 11.95
C MET A 265 21.61 -14.55 12.16
#